data_AF-A0A9D6G8K7-F1
#
_entry.id   AF-A0A9D6G8K7-F1
#
_cell.length_a   1.000
_cell.length_b   1.000
_cell.length_c   1.000
_cell.angle_alpha   90.00
_cell.angle_beta   90.00
_cell.angle_gamma   90.00
#
_symmetry.space_group_name_H-M   'P 1'
#
loop_
_entity.id
_entity.type
_entity.pdbx_description
1 polymer ?
#
loop_
_entity_poly.entity_id
_entity_poly.type
_entity_poly.pdbx_seq_one_letter_code
_entity_poly.pdbx_strand_id
1 'polypeptide(L)' 'AQAMASEAKASAMIIGSLPFAVAGILSVVNPAYLMLLFTEKTGNYLLGFGAFWMTLGSLVMRKMINFKM' A
#
# COMPACT_ATOMS: atom_id res chain seq x y z
N ALA A 1 2.78 21.37 16.43
CA ALA A 1 2.50 20.96 15.03
C ALA A 1 3.26 19.70 14.60
N GLN A 2 4.49 19.49 15.08
CA GLN A 2 5.36 18.35 14.72
C GLN A 2 4.89 17.00 15.29
N ALA A 3 4.34 16.97 16.52
CA ALA A 3 3.75 15.77 17.12
C ALA A 3 2.58 15.20 16.28
N MET A 4 1.65 16.07 15.89
CA MET A 4 0.50 15.70 15.04
C MET A 4 0.92 15.26 13.62
N ALA A 5 2.04 15.79 13.10
CA ALA A 5 2.62 15.33 11.83
C ALA A 5 3.31 13.97 11.95
N SER A 6 3.91 13.67 13.11
CA SER A 6 4.53 12.38 13.41
C SER A 6 3.51 11.25 13.53
N GLU A 7 2.36 11.52 14.16
CA GLU A 7 1.25 10.56 14.26
C GLU A 7 0.65 10.24 12.88
N ALA A 8 0.41 11.26 12.04
CA ALA A 8 -0.08 11.06 10.68
C ALA A 8 0.91 10.24 9.82
N LYS A 9 2.21 10.45 10.02
CA LYS A 9 3.27 9.68 9.33
C LYS A 9 3.32 8.22 9.80
N ALA A 10 3.14 7.95 11.09
CA ALA A 10 3.08 6.58 11.62
C ALA A 10 1.86 5.82 11.08
N SER A 11 0.67 6.42 11.11
CA SER A 11 -0.55 5.82 10.55
C SER A 11 -0.45 5.57 9.05
N ALA A 12 0.15 6.50 8.31
CA ALA A 12 0.46 6.32 6.88
C ALA A 12 1.35 5.10 6.60
N MET A 13 2.37 4.87 7.44
CA MET A 13 3.27 3.72 7.30
C MET A 13 2.57 2.40 7.62
N ILE A 14 1.67 2.37 8.60
CA ILE A 14 0.87 1.18 8.93
C ILE A 14 -0.07 0.83 7.77
N ILE A 15 -0.77 1.82 7.21
CA ILE A 15 -1.68 1.61 6.08
C ILE A 15 -0.90 1.19 4.82
N GLY A 16 0.27 1.78 4.59
CA GLY A 16 1.13 1.46 3.45
C GLY A 16 1.73 0.05 3.49
N SER A 17 1.93 -0.54 4.68
CA SER A 17 2.52 -1.88 4.82
C SER A 17 1.51 -3.02 4.73
N LEU A 18 0.23 -2.75 5.01
CA LEU A 18 -0.87 -3.73 4.97
C LEU A 18 -0.90 -4.59 3.70
N PRO A 19 -0.83 -4.03 2.47
CA PRO A 19 -0.89 -4.83 1.24
C PRO A 19 0.25 -5.85 1.14
N PHE A 20 1.45 -5.48 1.57
CA PHE A 20 2.62 -6.36 1.57
C PHE A 20 2.52 -7.44 2.65
N ALA A 21 2.04 -7.07 3.84
CA ALA A 21 1.81 -8.02 4.93
C ALA A 21 0.74 -9.05 4.53
N VAL A 22 -0.38 -8.59 3.96
CA VAL A 22 -1.47 -9.45 3.49
C VAL A 22 -0.99 -10.35 2.35
N ALA A 23 -0.23 -9.85 1.39
CA ALA A 23 0.38 -10.67 0.34
C ALA A 23 1.33 -11.72 0.95
N GLY A 24 2.18 -11.34 1.91
CA GLY A 24 3.07 -12.27 2.61
C GLY A 24 2.32 -13.39 3.31
N ILE A 25 1.25 -13.05 4.06
CA ILE A 25 0.42 -14.04 4.76
C ILE A 25 -0.31 -14.95 3.78
N LEU A 26 -0.94 -14.37 2.74
CA LEU A 26 -1.65 -15.15 1.73
C LEU A 26 -0.72 -16.08 0.94
N SER A 27 0.56 -15.74 0.80
CA SER A 27 1.53 -16.60 0.12
C SER A 27 1.76 -17.92 0.86
N VAL A 28 1.60 -17.93 2.19
CA VAL A 28 1.75 -19.12 3.04
C VAL A 28 0.40 -19.81 3.26
N VAL A 29 -0.67 -19.04 3.48
CA VAL A 29 -1.99 -19.59 3.81
C VAL A 29 -2.72 -20.12 2.57
N ASN A 30 -2.65 -19.42 1.44
CA ASN A 30 -3.32 -19.82 0.20
C ASN A 30 -2.59 -19.27 -1.04
N PRO A 31 -1.48 -19.92 -1.46
CA PRO A 31 -0.70 -19.46 -2.60
C PRO A 31 -1.47 -19.50 -3.94
N ALA A 32 -2.47 -20.38 -4.06
CA ALA A 32 -3.30 -20.46 -5.27
C ALA A 32 -4.16 -19.20 -5.46
N TYR A 33 -4.68 -18.63 -4.37
CA TYR A 33 -5.43 -17.37 -4.42
C TYR A 33 -4.56 -16.19 -4.85
N LEU A 34 -3.33 -16.13 -4.35
CA LEU A 34 -2.37 -15.08 -4.71
C LEU A 34 -1.88 -15.25 -6.16
N MET A 35 -1.72 -16.49 -6.64
CA MET A 35 -1.36 -16.76 -8.03
C MET A 35 -2.40 -16.25 -9.03
N LEU A 36 -3.71 -16.29 -8.69
CA LEU A 36 -4.76 -15.72 -9.54
C LEU A 36 -4.56 -14.23 -9.83
N LEU A 37 -3.96 -13.47 -8.90
CA LEU A 37 -3.61 -12.07 -9.15
C LEU A 37 -2.54 -11.92 -10.26
N PHE A 38 -1.69 -12.92 -10.48
CA PHE A 38 -0.61 -12.88 -11.47
C PHE A 38 -0.94 -13.63 -12.77
N THR A 39 -1.72 -14.71 -12.70
CA THR A 39 -2.06 -15.54 -13.86
C THR A 39 -3.25 -14.97 -14.64
N GLU A 40 -4.23 -14.38 -13.97
CA GLU A 40 -5.38 -13.79 -14.64
C GLU A 40 -5.09 -12.39 -15.15
N LYS A 41 -5.55 -12.08 -16.37
CA LYS A 41 -5.41 -10.74 -16.96
C LYS A 41 -6.03 -9.68 -16.05
N THR A 42 -7.20 -9.98 -15.49
CA THR A 42 -7.91 -9.10 -14.54
C THR A 42 -7.09 -8.86 -13.26
N GLY A 43 -6.41 -9.90 -12.75
CA GLY A 43 -5.54 -9.79 -11.58
C GLY A 43 -4.37 -8.83 -11.81
N ASN A 44 -3.71 -8.95 -12.96
CA ASN A 44 -2.59 -8.07 -13.32
C ASN A 44 -3.02 -6.61 -13.49
N TYR A 45 -4.20 -6.36 -14.08
CA TYR A 45 -4.76 -5.00 -14.13
C TYR A 45 -5.04 -4.44 -12.73
N LEU A 46 -5.58 -5.27 -11.83
CA LEU A 46 -5.87 -4.87 -10.45
C LEU A 46 -4.58 -4.56 -9.68
N LEU A 47 -3.54 -5.38 -9.84
CA LEU A 47 -2.22 -5.13 -9.26
C LEU A 47 -1.60 -3.84 -9.80
N GLY A 48 -1.67 -3.62 -11.12
CA GLY A 48 -1.16 -2.39 -11.74
C GLY A 48 -1.90 -1.15 -11.25
N PHE A 49 -3.23 -1.19 -11.21
CA PHE A 49 -4.05 -0.09 -10.71
C PHE A 49 -3.83 0.14 -9.21
N GLY A 50 -3.74 -0.92 -8.41
CA GLY A 50 -3.45 -0.85 -6.98
C GLY A 50 -2.07 -0.26 -6.68
N ALA A 51 -1.04 -0.68 -7.41
CA ALA A 51 0.31 -0.14 -7.27
C ALA A 51 0.37 1.35 -7.65
N PHE A 52 -0.31 1.74 -8.72
CA PHE A 52 -0.47 3.14 -9.11
C PHE A 52 -1.21 3.97 -8.05
N TRP A 53 -2.28 3.41 -7.49
CA TRP A 53 -3.05 4.07 -6.42
C TRP A 53 -2.24 4.22 -5.13
N MET A 54 -1.46 3.19 -4.76
CA MET A 54 -0.55 3.25 -3.61
C MET A 54 0.53 4.30 -3.81
N THR A 55 1.14 4.39 -4.99
CA THR A 55 2.16 5.42 -5.27
C THR A 55 1.56 6.82 -5.23
N LEU A 56 0.38 7.03 -5.80
CA LEU A 56 -0.35 8.31 -5.68
C LEU A 56 -0.66 8.65 -4.22
N GLY A 57 -1.19 7.69 -3.44
CA GLY A 57 -1.48 7.88 -2.02
C GLY A 57 -0.24 8.22 -1.19
N SER A 58 0.87 7.54 -1.42
CA SER A 58 2.16 7.83 -0.77
C SER A 58 2.71 9.22 -1.15
N LEU A 59 2.56 9.64 -2.41
CA LEU A 59 2.96 10.98 -2.85
C LEU A 59 2.12 12.08 -2.20
N VAL A 60 0.81 11.87 -2.03
CA VAL A 60 -0.08 12.80 -1.32
C VAL A 60 0.33 12.90 0.15
N MET A 61 0.58 11.76 0.82
CA MET A 61 1.04 11.75 2.22
C MET A 61 2.40 12.44 2.36
N ARG A 62 3.31 12.27 1.39
CA ARG A 62 4.58 13.00 1.34
C ARG A 62 4.37 14.50 1.17
N LYS A 63 3.44 14.93 0.32
CA LYS A 63 3.07 16.35 0.16
C LYS A 63 2.53 16.94 1.45
N MET A 64 1.65 16.24 2.16
CA MET A 64 1.09 16.70 3.44
C MET A 64 2.16 16.91 4.51
N ILE A 65 3.18 16.04 4.55
CA ILE A 65 4.29 16.14 5.51
C ILE A 65 5.26 17.26 5.12
N ASN A 66 5.57 17.41 3.82
CA ASN A 66 6.45 18.49 3.34
C ASN A 66 5.80 19.87 3.40
N PHE A 67 4.47 19.98 3.29
CA PHE A 67 3.77 21.26 3.46
C PHE A 67 3.79 21.80 4.89
N LYS A 68 4.22 20.96 5.84
CA LYS A 68 4.30 21.29 7.27
C LYS A 68 5.76 21.40 7.76
N MET A 69 6.72 21.40 6.84
CA MET A 69 8.14 21.70 7.09
C MET A 69 8.44 23.15 6.74
#